data_AF-A0A2V1EDK3-F1
#
_entry.id   AF-A0A2V1EDK3-F1
#
_cell.length_a   1.000
_cell.length_b   1.000
_cell.length_c   1.000
_cell.angle_alpha   90.00
_cell.angle_beta   90.00
_cell.angle_gamma   90.00
#
_symmetry.space_group_name_H-M   'P 1'
#
loop_
_entity.id
_entity.type
_entity.pdbx_description
1 polymer ?
#
loop_
_entity_poly.entity_id
_entity_poly.type
_entity_poly.pdbx_seq_one_letter_code
_entity_poly.pdbx_strand_id
1 'polypeptide(L)'
;MLGLSLCLGLNFASSIKAYAVILRWYLLTRRYVSLEVFDLILGVETLTKVAKLMVISLPGIGPRGRLRFLRRFPWFKEGRDDGTNLTWMACMLWLLVNVSAQILVATLSLFWPVEPSNTTALMVYGNVTVANLTSWSNEPPGTGWWANQTEMDAAWTKGMESTIYQIHKRDDPQTDLSMHSGTPIYKLDEGGYSYKFYNRDPDRQFQNYAVSSRSIQARAFCKELHVVSKNGSILQAKEDGKSERVSLPIKRSGSLSWTASTQSFCGPRCTNLTVYQDDDRDEITKPSLFFCNSTLSVIQGESKEFVNLSPRDKEALYGSDGFARLAAGAIGWTGANKGGWGDRQTQAYMRGTTWSPYEKVNAATIEDLLSRFTIGAVAAFDDHGLRYNLTAQPSRPVQGSTVEVGWPWVLGLLGATCLLQLAALICLISFANKSIIRDDSAFSMAMLLSPVVSKIGKEGMNMTGDDIKNHPKLRWKQIKYDYTKGENGAPNQVDVVFLGRGDRDSRRSWEPGFYT
;
A
#
# COMPACT_ATOMS: atom_id res chain seq x y z
N MET A 1 -4.08 10.18 13.03
CA MET A 1 -3.83 10.83 11.73
C MET A 1 -4.93 11.86 11.40
N LEU A 2 -6.21 11.49 11.32
CA LEU A 2 -7.33 12.45 11.14
C LEU A 2 -7.35 13.59 12.16
N GLY A 3 -6.90 13.35 13.40
CA GLY A 3 -6.83 14.39 14.43
C GLY A 3 -5.89 15.55 14.07
N LEU A 4 -4.74 15.28 13.43
CA LEU A 4 -3.78 16.33 13.08
C LEU A 4 -4.29 17.22 11.94
N SER A 5 -4.91 16.63 10.90
CA SER A 5 -5.54 17.41 9.82
C SER A 5 -6.73 18.22 10.34
N LEU A 6 -7.56 17.65 11.23
CA LEU A 6 -8.64 18.40 11.87
C LEU A 6 -8.12 19.56 12.72
N CYS A 7 -7.08 19.36 13.53
CA CYS A 7 -6.46 20.43 14.30
C CYS A 7 -5.92 21.55 13.41
N LEU A 8 -5.26 21.19 12.30
CA LEU A 8 -4.77 22.16 11.31
C LEU A 8 -5.93 22.97 10.69
N GLY A 9 -7.01 22.29 10.27
CA GLY A 9 -8.19 22.92 9.70
C GLY A 9 -8.92 23.84 10.68
N LEU A 10 -9.03 23.45 11.95
CA LEU A 10 -9.63 24.27 13.01
C LEU A 10 -8.78 25.50 13.32
N ASN A 11 -7.46 25.36 13.40
CA ASN A 11 -6.53 26.48 13.59
C ASN A 11 -6.64 27.47 12.43
N PHE A 12 -6.62 26.96 11.20
CA PHE A 12 -6.80 27.76 10.00
C PHE A 12 -8.13 28.53 10.02
N ALA A 13 -9.24 27.84 10.28
CA ALA A 13 -10.55 28.48 10.35
C ALA A 13 -10.65 29.53 11.47
N SER A 14 -10.01 29.29 12.62
CA SER A 14 -9.94 30.25 13.72
C SER A 14 -9.17 31.51 13.32
N SER A 15 -8.01 31.36 12.67
CA SER A 15 -7.20 32.50 12.20
C SER A 15 -7.96 33.38 11.20
N ILE A 16 -8.66 32.76 10.25
CA ILE A 16 -9.48 33.48 9.27
C ILE A 16 -10.65 34.20 9.96
N LYS A 17 -11.34 33.58 10.92
CA LYS A 17 -12.39 34.29 11.68
C LYS A 17 -11.87 35.56 12.34
N ALA A 18 -10.69 35.51 12.96
CA ALA A 18 -10.07 36.68 13.56
C ALA A 18 -9.80 37.79 12.51
N TYR A 19 -9.38 37.41 11.30
CA TYR A 19 -9.17 38.36 10.21
C TYR A 19 -10.47 39.06 9.77
N ALA A 20 -11.58 38.32 9.74
CA ALA A 20 -12.91 38.86 9.42
C ALA A 20 -13.36 39.94 10.42
N VAL A 21 -13.14 39.68 11.71
CA VAL A 21 -13.49 40.59 12.82
C VAL A 21 -12.76 41.91 12.70
N ILE A 22 -11.50 41.90 12.28
CA ILE A 22 -10.73 43.13 12.05
C ILE A 22 -11.24 43.86 10.80
N LEU A 23 -11.47 43.12 9.71
CA LEU A 23 -11.86 43.70 8.42
C LEU A 23 -13.28 44.32 8.44
N ARG A 24 -14.16 43.91 9.36
CA ARG A 24 -15.52 44.48 9.49
C ARG A 24 -15.50 45.99 9.72
N TRP A 25 -14.53 46.51 10.49
CA TRP A 25 -14.43 47.94 10.79
C TRP A 25 -14.12 48.75 9.53
N TYR A 26 -13.24 48.24 8.68
CA TYR A 26 -12.98 48.83 7.37
C TYR A 26 -14.24 48.87 6.49
N LEU A 27 -15.04 47.79 6.48
CA LEU A 27 -16.30 47.77 5.74
C LEU A 27 -17.33 48.79 6.25
N LEU A 28 -17.39 49.00 7.57
CA LEU A 28 -18.32 49.94 8.22
C LEU A 28 -17.93 51.42 8.00
N THR A 29 -16.64 51.75 7.93
CA THR A 29 -16.17 53.13 7.70
C THR A 29 -16.47 53.65 6.29
N ARG A 30 -16.59 52.75 5.30
CA ARG A 30 -16.56 53.13 3.89
C ARG A 30 -17.88 53.70 3.37
N ARG A 31 -19.02 53.39 4.00
CA ARG A 31 -20.34 53.74 3.45
C ARG A 31 -21.44 53.84 4.50
N TYR A 32 -22.52 54.54 4.13
CA TYR A 32 -23.80 54.50 4.83
C TYR A 32 -24.53 53.19 4.49
N VAL A 33 -24.99 52.49 5.51
CA VAL A 33 -25.55 51.14 5.45
C VAL A 33 -26.86 51.10 6.24
N SER A 34 -27.82 50.26 5.85
CA SER A 34 -29.02 50.03 6.65
C SER A 34 -28.69 49.32 7.98
N LEU A 35 -29.51 49.51 9.00
CA LEU A 35 -29.30 48.92 10.33
C LEU A 35 -29.15 47.38 10.31
N GLU A 36 -29.89 46.70 9.43
CA GLU A 36 -29.78 45.25 9.27
C GLU A 36 -28.42 44.84 8.71
N VAL A 37 -27.96 45.52 7.65
CA VAL A 37 -26.66 45.22 7.04
C VAL A 37 -25.51 45.62 7.97
N PHE A 38 -25.68 46.68 8.78
CA PHE A 38 -24.72 47.08 9.81
C PHE A 38 -24.58 45.99 10.89
N ASP A 39 -25.70 45.46 11.41
CA ASP A 39 -25.73 44.35 12.36
C ASP A 39 -25.12 43.05 11.78
N LEU A 40 -25.40 42.77 10.51
CA LEU A 40 -24.79 41.63 9.80
C LEU A 40 -23.28 41.77 9.62
N ILE A 41 -22.79 43.00 9.32
CA ILE A 41 -21.35 43.27 9.22
C ILE A 41 -20.68 43.15 10.60
N LEU A 42 -21.32 43.62 11.67
CA LEU A 42 -20.82 43.44 13.03
C LEU A 42 -20.67 41.96 13.41
N GLY A 43 -21.61 41.12 12.96
CA GLY A 43 -21.61 39.67 13.18
C GLY A 43 -20.86 38.82 12.14
N VAL A 44 -19.93 39.40 11.37
CA VAL A 44 -19.16 38.72 10.30
C VAL A 44 -18.33 37.52 10.78
N GLU A 45 -18.09 37.39 12.09
CA GLU A 45 -17.47 36.20 12.70
C GLU A 45 -18.22 34.89 12.42
N THR A 46 -19.53 34.97 12.16
CA THR A 46 -20.37 33.81 11.85
C THR A 46 -20.59 33.68 10.35
N LEU A 47 -20.23 32.52 9.79
CA LEU A 47 -20.41 32.23 8.36
C LEU A 47 -21.88 32.31 7.92
N THR A 48 -22.83 32.03 8.81
CA THR A 48 -24.27 32.16 8.56
C THR A 48 -24.69 33.61 8.33
N LYS A 49 -24.18 34.56 9.13
CA LYS A 49 -24.43 35.99 8.91
C LYS A 49 -23.72 36.51 7.66
N VAL A 50 -22.52 36.02 7.35
CA VAL A 50 -21.83 36.35 6.08
C VAL A 50 -22.61 35.82 4.87
N ALA A 51 -23.16 34.61 4.96
CA ALA A 51 -24.03 34.05 3.91
C ALA A 51 -25.33 34.85 3.77
N LYS A 52 -25.99 35.23 4.88
CA LYS A 52 -27.16 36.11 4.86
C LYS A 52 -26.82 37.47 4.24
N LEU A 53 -25.68 38.05 4.60
CA LEU A 53 -25.17 39.29 4.03
C LEU A 53 -24.89 39.19 2.53
N MET A 54 -24.33 38.07 2.06
CA MET A 54 -24.15 37.78 0.64
C MET A 54 -25.49 37.70 -0.10
N VAL A 55 -26.48 37.00 0.48
CA VAL A 55 -27.82 36.87 -0.11
C VAL A 55 -28.54 38.22 -0.22
N ILE A 56 -28.44 39.05 0.83
CA ILE A 56 -29.05 40.38 0.83
C ILE A 56 -28.36 41.31 -0.18
N SER A 57 -27.03 41.22 -0.31
CA SER A 57 -26.25 42.05 -1.23
C SER A 57 -26.20 41.54 -2.67
N LEU A 58 -26.95 40.50 -3.02
CA LEU A 58 -26.88 39.86 -4.33
C LEU A 58 -27.47 40.76 -5.43
N PRO A 59 -26.68 41.11 -6.48
CA PRO A 59 -27.15 42.02 -7.52
C PRO A 59 -28.34 41.42 -8.28
N GLY A 60 -29.43 42.17 -8.39
CA GLY A 60 -30.59 41.80 -9.22
C GLY A 60 -31.74 41.07 -8.52
N ILE A 61 -31.70 40.88 -7.19
CA ILE A 61 -32.83 40.37 -6.38
C ILE A 61 -33.80 41.48 -5.92
N GLY A 62 -33.44 42.75 -6.15
CA GLY A 62 -34.27 43.90 -5.80
C GLY A 62 -35.68 43.92 -6.45
N PRO A 63 -36.58 44.82 -5.99
CA PRO A 63 -37.95 44.92 -6.52
C PRO A 63 -38.07 45.14 -8.03
N ARG A 64 -36.99 45.66 -8.65
CA ARG A 64 -36.84 45.97 -10.08
C ARG A 64 -35.80 45.09 -10.81
N GLY A 65 -35.24 44.06 -10.16
CA GLY A 65 -34.15 43.24 -10.68
C GLY A 65 -34.59 42.06 -11.55
N ARG A 66 -33.65 41.52 -12.34
CA ARG A 66 -33.85 40.41 -13.30
C ARG A 66 -34.22 39.07 -12.64
N LEU A 67 -33.87 38.87 -11.37
CA LEU A 67 -33.98 37.61 -10.62
C LEU A 67 -35.16 37.59 -9.64
N ARG A 68 -36.27 38.25 -9.98
CA ARG A 68 -37.46 38.39 -9.12
C ARG A 68 -38.04 37.05 -8.64
N PHE A 69 -37.90 35.97 -9.43
CA PHE A 69 -38.37 34.63 -9.09
C PHE A 69 -37.75 34.09 -7.78
N LEU A 70 -36.49 34.43 -7.50
CA LEU A 70 -35.80 33.90 -6.31
C LEU A 70 -36.44 34.37 -5.00
N ARG A 71 -37.14 35.53 -4.98
CA ARG A 71 -37.90 36.01 -3.81
C ARG A 71 -39.03 35.09 -3.35
N ARG A 72 -39.41 34.10 -4.17
CA ARG A 72 -40.42 33.09 -3.79
C ARG A 72 -39.91 32.18 -2.68
N PHE A 73 -38.59 32.05 -2.54
CA PHE A 73 -37.96 31.26 -1.48
C PHE A 73 -37.80 32.08 -0.19
N PRO A 74 -38.06 31.48 1.00
CA PRO A 74 -38.02 32.17 2.29
C PRO A 74 -36.71 32.92 2.55
N TRP A 75 -35.58 32.33 2.14
CA TRP A 75 -34.23 32.89 2.32
C TRP A 75 -33.94 34.15 1.51
N PHE A 76 -34.65 34.36 0.39
CA PHE A 76 -34.42 35.49 -0.53
C PHE A 76 -35.53 36.54 -0.43
N LYS A 77 -36.53 36.34 0.44
CA LYS A 77 -37.68 37.21 0.63
C LYS A 77 -37.26 38.61 1.13
N GLU A 78 -36.17 38.66 1.91
CA GLU A 78 -35.57 39.89 2.46
C GLU A 78 -34.52 40.54 1.53
N GLY A 79 -34.29 39.99 0.33
CA GLY A 79 -33.30 40.50 -0.62
C GLY A 79 -33.58 41.96 -0.99
N ARG A 80 -32.62 42.83 -0.68
CA ARG A 80 -32.75 44.28 -0.76
C ARG A 80 -31.53 44.82 -1.48
N ASP A 81 -31.74 45.66 -2.49
CA ASP A 81 -30.69 46.23 -3.34
C ASP A 81 -29.90 47.35 -2.60
N ASP A 82 -29.54 47.10 -1.34
CA ASP A 82 -28.76 48.00 -0.48
C ASP A 82 -27.24 47.78 -0.70
N GLY A 83 -26.84 46.86 -1.59
CA GLY A 83 -25.48 46.37 -1.77
C GLY A 83 -24.88 46.66 -3.14
N THR A 84 -23.78 47.42 -3.17
CA THR A 84 -22.85 47.48 -4.30
C THR A 84 -22.25 46.10 -4.60
N ASN A 85 -22.05 45.76 -5.87
CA ASN A 85 -21.43 44.49 -6.34
C ASN A 85 -20.17 44.07 -5.55
N LEU A 86 -19.41 45.04 -5.03
CA LEU A 86 -18.17 44.83 -4.29
C LEU A 86 -18.36 44.11 -2.94
N THR A 87 -19.43 44.38 -2.18
CA THR A 87 -19.66 43.70 -0.90
C THR A 87 -20.11 42.25 -1.09
N TRP A 88 -20.90 42.02 -2.13
CA TRP A 88 -21.26 40.66 -2.53
C TRP A 88 -20.02 39.86 -2.94
N MET A 89 -19.15 40.44 -3.78
CA MET A 89 -17.87 39.82 -4.17
C MET A 89 -16.98 39.53 -2.97
N ALA A 90 -16.90 40.44 -2.00
CA ALA A 90 -16.11 40.24 -0.78
C ALA A 90 -16.65 39.08 0.07
N CYS A 91 -17.98 39.01 0.28
CA CYS A 91 -18.60 37.91 1.01
C CYS A 91 -18.45 36.56 0.27
N MET A 92 -18.62 36.56 -1.05
CA MET A 92 -18.43 35.36 -1.88
C MET A 92 -16.98 34.88 -1.80
N LEU A 93 -16.01 35.77 -2.00
CA LEU A 93 -14.59 35.46 -1.90
C LEU A 93 -14.25 34.92 -0.50
N TRP A 94 -14.80 35.53 0.55
CA TRP A 94 -14.62 35.08 1.92
C TRP A 94 -15.11 33.65 2.15
N LEU A 95 -16.32 33.33 1.68
CA LEU A 95 -16.88 31.99 1.78
C LEU A 95 -16.05 30.98 0.97
N LEU A 96 -15.63 31.35 -0.25
CA LEU A 96 -14.79 30.49 -1.08
C LEU A 96 -13.44 30.19 -0.42
N VAL A 97 -12.78 31.18 0.19
CA VAL A 97 -11.51 30.96 0.91
C VAL A 97 -11.71 30.01 2.10
N ASN A 98 -12.79 30.19 2.88
CA ASN A 98 -13.08 29.32 4.02
C ASN A 98 -13.36 27.87 3.57
N VAL A 99 -14.18 27.69 2.53
CA VAL A 99 -14.55 26.36 2.02
C VAL A 99 -13.36 25.69 1.32
N SER A 100 -12.65 26.41 0.46
CA SER A 100 -11.47 25.87 -0.26
C SER A 100 -10.38 25.41 0.70
N ALA A 101 -10.12 26.16 1.77
CA ALA A 101 -9.15 25.75 2.76
C ALA A 101 -9.54 24.46 3.50
N GLN A 102 -10.82 24.30 3.86
CA GLN A 102 -11.30 23.06 4.48
C GLN A 102 -11.16 21.87 3.52
N ILE A 103 -11.42 22.07 2.22
CA ILE A 103 -11.22 21.04 1.20
C ILE A 103 -9.74 20.69 1.04
N LEU A 104 -8.84 21.67 1.02
CA LEU A 104 -7.38 21.44 0.95
C LEU A 104 -6.89 20.60 2.14
N VAL A 105 -7.36 20.91 3.34
CA VAL A 105 -6.98 20.14 4.54
C VAL A 105 -7.57 18.74 4.54
N ALA A 106 -8.81 18.56 4.05
CA ALA A 106 -9.43 17.25 3.93
C ALA A 106 -8.71 16.36 2.90
N THR A 107 -8.30 16.95 1.76
CA THR A 107 -7.61 16.25 0.67
C THR A 107 -6.19 15.82 1.02
N LEU A 108 -5.55 16.41 2.04
CA LEU A 108 -4.27 15.89 2.58
C LEU A 108 -4.36 14.43 3.03
N SER A 109 -5.52 13.97 3.49
CA SER A 109 -5.69 12.57 3.92
C SER A 109 -5.64 11.56 2.78
N LEU A 110 -5.86 12.01 1.54
CA LEU A 110 -5.89 11.16 0.36
C LEU A 110 -4.49 10.83 -0.19
N PHE A 111 -3.50 11.68 0.09
CA PHE A 111 -2.11 11.52 -0.38
C PHE A 111 -1.19 10.82 0.64
N TRP A 112 -1.80 10.24 1.66
CA TRP A 112 -1.13 9.46 2.70
C TRP A 112 -1.95 8.19 3.01
N PRO A 113 -2.25 7.34 2.02
CA PRO A 113 -2.94 6.09 2.27
C PRO A 113 -2.06 5.16 3.10
N VAL A 114 -2.70 4.42 4.03
CA VAL A 114 -2.08 3.28 4.71
C VAL A 114 -2.50 2.06 3.92
N GLU A 115 -1.60 1.58 3.08
CA GLU A 115 -1.85 0.41 2.24
C GLU A 115 -1.25 -0.85 2.88
N PRO A 116 -1.86 -2.02 2.64
CA PRO A 116 -1.23 -3.26 3.01
C PRO A 116 0.09 -3.43 2.25
N SER A 117 1.16 -3.74 2.99
CA SER A 117 2.47 -4.04 2.40
C SER A 117 2.44 -5.42 1.75
N ASN A 118 2.79 -5.47 0.47
CA ASN A 118 3.04 -6.73 -0.24
C ASN A 118 4.52 -7.14 -0.17
N THR A 119 5.41 -6.22 0.22
CA THR A 119 6.87 -6.43 0.18
C THR A 119 7.45 -6.87 1.52
N THR A 120 6.79 -6.56 2.63
CA THR A 120 7.29 -6.84 3.98
C THR A 120 6.20 -7.45 4.85
N ALA A 121 6.40 -8.72 5.22
CA ALA A 121 5.58 -9.38 6.22
C ALA A 121 6.00 -8.92 7.62
N LEU A 122 5.02 -8.58 8.45
CA LEU A 122 5.19 -8.36 9.88
C LEU A 122 5.22 -9.73 10.58
N MET A 123 6.29 -10.01 11.32
CA MET A 123 6.39 -11.25 12.11
C MET A 123 5.67 -11.08 13.44
N VAL A 124 4.70 -11.95 13.72
CA VAL A 124 3.90 -11.94 14.94
C VAL A 124 4.00 -13.30 15.62
N TYR A 125 3.76 -13.35 16.93
CA TYR A 125 3.64 -14.61 17.65
C TYR A 125 2.32 -15.30 17.31
N GLY A 126 2.36 -16.52 16.80
CA GLY A 126 1.18 -17.28 16.42
C GLY A 126 1.49 -18.61 15.75
N ASN A 127 0.47 -19.19 15.11
CA ASN A 127 0.65 -20.46 14.40
C ASN A 127 1.25 -20.21 13.01
N VAL A 128 2.18 -21.07 12.60
CA VAL A 128 2.90 -20.98 11.32
C VAL A 128 2.69 -22.27 10.56
N THR A 129 2.35 -22.16 9.28
CA THR A 129 2.27 -23.32 8.39
C THR A 129 3.59 -23.46 7.63
N VAL A 130 4.15 -24.66 7.67
CA VAL A 130 5.36 -25.07 6.94
C VAL A 130 5.05 -26.32 6.11
N ALA A 131 5.91 -26.66 5.14
CA ALA A 131 5.82 -27.94 4.45
C ALA A 131 6.15 -29.11 5.39
N ASN A 132 5.41 -30.21 5.27
CA ASN A 132 5.64 -31.43 6.02
C ASN A 132 6.66 -32.32 5.29
N LEU A 133 7.92 -32.28 5.69
CA LEU A 133 9.01 -32.96 5.00
C LEU A 133 9.23 -34.42 5.45
N THR A 134 8.20 -35.04 6.02
CA THR A 134 8.26 -36.45 6.46
C THR A 134 7.84 -37.43 5.37
N SER A 135 6.87 -37.05 4.54
CA SER A 135 6.31 -37.87 3.46
C SER A 135 5.91 -37.00 2.27
N TRP A 136 5.88 -37.60 1.08
CA TRP A 136 5.45 -36.96 -0.16
C TRP A 136 3.93 -37.11 -0.42
N SER A 137 3.24 -38.02 0.30
CA SER A 137 1.82 -38.32 0.09
C SER A 137 1.07 -38.52 1.42
N ASN A 138 -0.23 -38.24 1.44
CA ASN A 138 -1.09 -38.53 2.59
C ASN A 138 -1.55 -40.00 2.64
N GLU A 139 -1.30 -40.77 1.57
CA GLU A 139 -1.68 -42.17 1.53
C GLU A 139 -0.82 -42.98 2.50
N PRO A 140 -1.42 -43.88 3.30
CA PRO A 140 -0.64 -44.79 4.13
C PRO A 140 0.29 -45.60 3.23
N PRO A 141 1.57 -45.79 3.63
CA PRO A 141 2.49 -46.59 2.84
C PRO A 141 1.88 -47.99 2.64
N GLY A 142 1.91 -48.47 1.41
CA GLY A 142 1.43 -49.81 1.09
C GLY A 142 2.22 -50.88 1.85
N THR A 143 1.76 -52.13 1.81
CA THR A 143 2.52 -53.25 2.38
C THR A 143 3.42 -53.89 1.33
N GLY A 144 4.66 -54.23 1.71
CA GLY A 144 5.63 -54.92 0.86
C GLY A 144 6.63 -54.01 0.15
N TRP A 145 7.34 -54.58 -0.84
CA TRP A 145 8.51 -54.00 -1.52
C TRP A 145 8.25 -52.68 -2.27
N TRP A 146 7.00 -52.26 -2.37
CA TRP A 146 6.52 -51.12 -3.14
C TRP A 146 5.69 -50.14 -2.30
N ALA A 147 5.85 -50.18 -0.97
CA ALA A 147 5.13 -49.36 -0.01
C ALA A 147 5.11 -47.86 -0.35
N ASN A 148 6.19 -47.35 -0.95
CA ASN A 148 6.39 -45.92 -1.20
C ASN A 148 6.08 -45.52 -2.66
N GLN A 149 5.34 -46.32 -3.41
CA GLN A 149 5.02 -46.04 -4.82
C GLN A 149 4.34 -44.69 -5.03
N THR A 150 3.31 -44.38 -4.24
CA THR A 150 2.62 -43.08 -4.31
C THR A 150 3.56 -41.91 -3.96
N GLU A 151 4.45 -42.09 -2.99
CA GLU A 151 5.44 -41.07 -2.63
C GLU A 151 6.47 -40.82 -3.74
N MET A 152 6.90 -41.88 -4.44
CA MET A 152 7.81 -41.80 -5.58
C MET A 152 7.18 -41.02 -6.74
N ASP A 153 5.91 -41.30 -7.07
CA ASP A 153 5.17 -40.58 -8.12
C ASP A 153 4.92 -39.11 -7.75
N ALA A 154 4.57 -38.84 -6.49
CA ALA A 154 4.40 -37.49 -5.97
C ALA A 154 5.70 -36.68 -6.08
N ALA A 155 6.85 -37.28 -5.72
CA ALA A 155 8.15 -36.64 -5.87
C ALA A 155 8.49 -36.30 -7.33
N TRP A 156 8.22 -37.22 -8.26
CA TRP A 156 8.38 -36.95 -9.70
C TRP A 156 7.46 -35.83 -10.17
N THR A 157 6.19 -35.84 -9.79
CA THR A 157 5.19 -34.83 -10.18
C THR A 157 5.62 -33.44 -9.72
N LYS A 158 6.14 -33.30 -8.49
CA LYS A 158 6.68 -32.03 -7.99
C LYS A 158 7.94 -31.60 -8.73
N GLY A 159 8.82 -32.53 -9.10
CA GLY A 159 9.97 -32.22 -9.94
C GLY A 159 9.56 -31.70 -11.32
N MET A 160 8.53 -32.29 -11.93
CA MET A 160 7.97 -31.79 -13.19
C MET A 160 7.34 -30.40 -13.06
N GLU A 161 6.61 -30.14 -11.97
CA GLU A 161 6.03 -28.82 -11.65
C GLU A 161 7.12 -27.72 -11.61
N SER A 162 8.28 -28.04 -11.02
CA SER A 162 9.40 -27.11 -10.90
C SER A 162 10.08 -26.71 -12.22
N THR A 163 9.71 -27.33 -13.35
CA THR A 163 10.29 -27.01 -14.67
C THR A 163 10.09 -25.53 -15.02
N ILE A 164 8.97 -24.93 -14.58
CA ILE A 164 8.65 -23.52 -14.84
C ILE A 164 9.26 -22.55 -13.82
N TYR A 165 9.92 -23.05 -12.77
CA TYR A 165 10.45 -22.20 -11.70
C TYR A 165 11.72 -21.50 -12.16
N GLN A 166 11.87 -20.24 -11.74
CA GLN A 166 12.99 -19.40 -12.16
C GLN A 166 14.25 -19.70 -11.34
N ILE A 167 15.40 -19.68 -12.03
CA ILE A 167 16.70 -19.92 -11.44
C ILE A 167 17.43 -18.60 -11.27
N HIS A 168 17.81 -18.28 -10.04
CA HIS A 168 18.58 -17.11 -9.68
C HIS A 168 19.99 -17.48 -9.26
N LYS A 169 20.89 -16.50 -9.24
CA LYS A 169 22.20 -16.64 -8.61
C LYS A 169 22.05 -16.52 -7.09
N ARG A 170 22.95 -17.17 -6.34
CA ARG A 170 22.93 -17.16 -4.86
C ARG A 170 22.87 -15.76 -4.24
N ASP A 171 23.52 -14.78 -4.88
CA ASP A 171 23.66 -13.41 -4.38
C ASP A 171 22.48 -12.48 -4.73
N ASP A 172 21.45 -12.98 -5.39
CA ASP A 172 20.27 -12.22 -5.80
C ASP A 172 19.07 -12.59 -4.91
N PRO A 173 18.91 -11.94 -3.73
CA PRO A 173 17.85 -12.30 -2.79
C PRO A 173 16.48 -11.92 -3.36
N GLN A 174 15.75 -12.92 -3.85
CA GLN A 174 14.35 -12.75 -4.24
C GLN A 174 13.47 -12.78 -2.99
N THR A 175 12.91 -11.63 -2.65
CA THR A 175 12.03 -11.45 -1.48
C THR A 175 10.56 -11.35 -1.85
N ASP A 176 10.23 -11.16 -3.13
CA ASP A 176 8.87 -11.03 -3.63
C ASP A 176 8.58 -12.13 -4.66
N LEU A 177 7.54 -12.95 -4.41
CA LEU A 177 7.10 -14.00 -5.34
C LEU A 177 6.03 -13.53 -6.33
N SER A 178 5.55 -12.29 -6.23
CA SER A 178 4.39 -11.79 -6.99
C SER A 178 4.55 -11.87 -8.51
N MET A 179 5.78 -11.77 -9.02
CA MET A 179 6.10 -11.84 -10.45
C MET A 179 6.65 -13.21 -10.89
N HIS A 180 6.79 -14.16 -9.96
CA HIS A 180 7.39 -15.46 -10.25
C HIS A 180 6.33 -16.54 -10.50
N SER A 181 6.64 -17.47 -11.40
CA SER A 181 5.82 -18.64 -11.72
C SER A 181 5.83 -19.72 -10.61
N GLY A 182 6.59 -19.51 -9.55
CA GLY A 182 6.80 -20.42 -8.43
C GLY A 182 7.91 -19.91 -7.51
N THR A 183 8.34 -20.74 -6.56
CA THR A 183 9.40 -20.36 -5.63
C THR A 183 10.79 -20.35 -6.30
N PRO A 184 11.65 -19.36 -6.02
CA PRO A 184 12.95 -19.20 -6.67
C PRO A 184 13.92 -20.29 -6.23
N ILE A 185 14.69 -20.81 -7.19
CA ILE A 185 15.75 -21.78 -6.97
C ILE A 185 17.09 -21.08 -7.21
N TYR A 186 18.08 -21.33 -6.36
CA TYR A 186 19.36 -20.63 -6.42
C TYR A 186 20.47 -21.56 -6.90
N LYS A 187 21.13 -21.22 -8.00
CA LYS A 187 22.29 -21.97 -8.51
C LYS A 187 23.55 -21.66 -7.70
N LEU A 188 24.34 -22.69 -7.37
CA LEU A 188 25.60 -22.58 -6.63
C LEU A 188 26.79 -22.50 -7.61
N ASP A 189 27.81 -21.71 -7.28
CA ASP A 189 29.00 -21.54 -8.13
C ASP A 189 29.86 -22.82 -8.23
N GLU A 190 29.88 -23.63 -7.18
CA GLU A 190 30.61 -24.90 -7.10
C GLU A 190 29.87 -26.09 -7.78
N GLY A 191 28.78 -25.82 -8.49
CA GLY A 191 27.87 -26.84 -8.99
C GLY A 191 26.82 -27.25 -7.94
N GLY A 192 25.62 -27.56 -8.44
CA GLY A 192 24.45 -27.85 -7.64
C GLY A 192 23.54 -26.65 -7.41
N TYR A 193 22.50 -26.87 -6.62
CA TYR A 193 21.45 -25.89 -6.41
C TYR A 193 21.03 -25.84 -4.94
N SER A 194 20.47 -24.70 -4.53
CA SER A 194 19.97 -24.47 -3.19
C SER A 194 18.57 -23.86 -3.20
N TYR A 195 17.82 -24.14 -2.15
CA TYR A 195 16.47 -23.65 -1.95
C TYR A 195 16.32 -23.11 -0.52
N LYS A 196 15.54 -22.03 -0.38
CA LYS A 196 15.18 -21.44 0.92
C LYS A 196 13.69 -21.65 1.15
N PHE A 197 13.32 -22.15 2.32
CA PHE A 197 11.92 -22.45 2.64
C PHE A 197 11.12 -21.19 2.93
N TYR A 198 9.80 -21.28 2.81
CA TYR A 198 8.88 -20.20 3.17
C TYR A 198 8.03 -20.57 4.38
N ASN A 199 7.94 -19.64 5.33
CA ASN A 199 6.93 -19.71 6.38
C ASN A 199 5.66 -19.05 5.88
N ARG A 200 4.52 -19.64 6.21
CA ARG A 200 3.22 -19.20 5.71
C ARG A 200 2.24 -18.99 6.85
N ASP A 201 1.35 -18.02 6.68
CA ASP A 201 0.21 -17.83 7.56
C ASP A 201 -0.84 -18.93 7.31
N PRO A 202 -1.36 -19.60 8.35
CA PRO A 202 -2.34 -20.67 8.18
C PRO A 202 -3.66 -20.20 7.55
N ASP A 203 -4.07 -18.95 7.79
CA ASP A 203 -5.32 -18.39 7.29
C ASP A 203 -5.17 -17.88 5.84
N ARG A 204 -3.95 -17.44 5.46
CA ARG A 204 -3.66 -16.88 4.12
C ARG A 204 -2.32 -17.36 3.55
N GLN A 205 -2.18 -18.66 3.34
CA GLN A 205 -0.91 -19.33 3.02
C GLN A 205 -0.18 -18.83 1.76
N PHE A 206 -0.91 -18.32 0.77
CA PHE A 206 -0.34 -17.86 -0.51
C PHE A 206 -0.22 -16.33 -0.62
N GLN A 207 -0.77 -15.59 0.35
CA GLN A 207 -0.67 -14.12 0.38
C GLN A 207 0.32 -13.65 1.45
N ASN A 208 0.29 -14.30 2.61
CA ASN A 208 1.14 -13.95 3.75
C ASN A 208 2.20 -15.04 3.91
N TYR A 209 3.35 -14.81 3.29
CA TYR A 209 4.51 -15.68 3.38
C TYR A 209 5.77 -14.86 3.63
N ALA A 210 6.79 -15.51 4.17
CA ALA A 210 8.10 -14.91 4.37
C ALA A 210 9.19 -15.96 4.20
N VAL A 211 10.33 -15.54 3.66
CA VAL A 211 11.52 -16.41 3.50
C VAL A 211 12.03 -16.79 4.90
N SER A 212 12.16 -18.09 5.13
CA SER A 212 12.72 -18.68 6.34
C SER A 212 14.26 -18.64 6.29
N SER A 213 14.90 -18.73 7.46
CA SER A 213 16.35 -18.94 7.55
C SER A 213 16.78 -20.33 7.06
N ARG A 214 15.81 -21.26 6.90
CA ARG A 214 16.06 -22.65 6.49
C ARG A 214 16.43 -22.74 5.02
N SER A 215 17.52 -23.46 4.75
CA SER A 215 18.00 -23.75 3.40
C SER A 215 18.42 -25.21 3.22
N ILE A 216 18.33 -25.68 1.99
CA ILE A 216 18.70 -27.04 1.58
C ILE A 216 19.44 -27.01 0.25
N GLN A 217 20.32 -27.98 0.02
CA GLN A 217 21.13 -28.06 -1.18
C GLN A 217 20.99 -29.43 -1.85
N ALA A 218 20.96 -29.44 -3.18
CA ALA A 218 21.02 -30.65 -4.00
C ALA A 218 22.31 -30.65 -4.81
N ARG A 219 23.03 -31.77 -4.77
CA ARG A 219 24.25 -31.99 -5.54
C ARG A 219 24.23 -33.38 -6.15
N ALA A 220 24.68 -33.49 -7.38
CA ALA A 220 24.85 -34.75 -8.08
C ALA A 220 26.30 -34.90 -8.55
N PHE A 221 26.79 -36.13 -8.56
CA PHE A 221 28.08 -36.49 -9.12
C PHE A 221 27.91 -37.65 -10.10
N CYS A 222 28.42 -37.51 -11.32
CA CYS A 222 28.24 -38.47 -12.40
C CYS A 222 29.58 -38.90 -13.00
N LYS A 223 29.73 -40.19 -13.22
CA LYS A 223 30.84 -40.77 -13.98
C LYS A 223 30.34 -41.26 -15.33
N GLU A 224 30.98 -40.79 -16.41
CA GLU A 224 30.72 -41.23 -17.77
C GLU A 224 31.43 -42.57 -18.05
N LEU A 225 30.71 -43.53 -18.62
CA LEU A 225 31.24 -44.82 -19.04
C LEU A 225 31.19 -44.95 -20.56
N HIS A 226 32.25 -45.54 -21.14
CA HIS A 226 32.31 -45.79 -22.57
C HIS A 226 31.55 -47.08 -22.93
N VAL A 227 30.53 -46.95 -23.78
CA VAL A 227 29.75 -48.08 -24.28
C VAL A 227 30.55 -48.83 -25.36
N VAL A 228 30.87 -50.11 -25.10
CA VAL A 228 31.69 -50.96 -25.98
C VAL A 228 30.83 -51.81 -26.92
N SER A 229 29.70 -52.32 -26.43
CA SER A 229 28.81 -53.16 -27.23
C SER A 229 27.36 -53.02 -26.77
N LYS A 230 26.44 -53.06 -27.74
CA LYS A 230 24.99 -52.98 -27.56
C LYS A 230 24.38 -54.29 -28.06
N ASN A 231 23.75 -55.06 -27.16
CA ASN A 231 23.01 -56.26 -27.53
C ASN A 231 21.61 -56.23 -26.91
N GLY A 232 20.64 -55.74 -27.67
CA GLY A 232 19.26 -55.56 -27.20
C GLY A 232 19.18 -54.59 -26.01
N SER A 233 18.60 -55.02 -24.88
CA SER A 233 18.48 -54.25 -23.64
C SER A 233 19.78 -54.20 -22.82
N ILE A 234 20.74 -55.10 -23.10
CA ILE A 234 22.00 -55.21 -22.36
C ILE A 234 23.08 -54.39 -23.06
N LEU A 235 23.78 -53.58 -22.28
CA LEU A 235 24.96 -52.83 -22.70
C LEU A 235 26.19 -53.40 -22.01
N GLN A 236 27.30 -53.46 -22.73
CA GLN A 236 28.62 -53.60 -22.12
C GLN A 236 29.29 -52.24 -22.11
N ALA A 237 29.50 -51.71 -20.91
CA ALA A 237 30.22 -50.46 -20.69
C ALA A 237 31.58 -50.79 -20.06
N LYS A 238 32.60 -49.96 -20.35
CA LYS A 238 33.94 -50.14 -19.80
C LYS A 238 34.35 -48.91 -19.01
N GLU A 239 34.87 -49.17 -17.82
CA GLU A 239 35.40 -48.18 -16.89
C GLU A 239 36.81 -48.63 -16.47
N ASP A 240 37.83 -47.82 -16.74
CA ASP A 240 39.21 -48.03 -16.28
C ASP A 240 39.74 -49.47 -16.44
N GLY A 241 39.38 -50.12 -17.56
CA GLY A 241 39.80 -51.49 -17.87
C GLY A 241 38.80 -52.60 -17.51
N LYS A 242 37.83 -52.35 -16.63
CA LYS A 242 36.78 -53.31 -16.23
C LYS A 242 35.53 -53.15 -17.09
N SER A 243 35.01 -54.26 -17.60
CA SER A 243 33.76 -54.30 -18.37
C SER A 243 32.59 -54.63 -17.45
N GLU A 244 31.58 -53.77 -17.41
CA GLU A 244 30.33 -53.98 -16.69
C GLU A 244 29.16 -54.21 -17.65
N ARG A 245 28.27 -55.14 -17.28
CA ARG A 245 27.05 -55.43 -18.03
C ARG A 245 25.87 -54.69 -17.40
N VAL A 246 25.31 -53.72 -18.13
CA VAL A 246 24.22 -52.88 -17.66
C VAL A 246 22.95 -53.21 -18.45
N SER A 247 21.90 -53.63 -17.75
CA SER A 247 20.58 -53.85 -18.35
C SER A 247 19.73 -52.58 -18.21
N LEU A 248 19.22 -52.08 -19.34
CA LEU A 248 18.36 -50.90 -19.37
C LEU A 248 16.91 -51.27 -19.67
N PRO A 249 15.95 -50.89 -18.80
CA PRO A 249 14.53 -51.22 -19.00
C PRO A 249 13.89 -50.52 -20.20
N ILE A 250 14.26 -49.27 -20.47
CA ILE A 250 13.66 -48.44 -21.53
C ILE A 250 14.77 -47.74 -22.32
N LYS A 251 14.69 -47.82 -23.65
CA LYS A 251 15.58 -47.12 -24.59
C LYS A 251 14.74 -46.36 -25.60
N ARG A 252 15.11 -45.13 -25.90
CA ARG A 252 14.51 -44.32 -26.98
C ARG A 252 15.62 -43.58 -27.72
N SER A 253 15.66 -43.78 -29.04
CA SER A 253 16.62 -43.16 -29.96
C SER A 253 16.72 -41.64 -29.73
N GLY A 254 17.94 -41.14 -29.57
CA GLY A 254 18.22 -39.71 -29.43
C GLY A 254 17.60 -39.03 -28.19
N SER A 255 17.30 -39.77 -27.12
CA SER A 255 16.75 -39.22 -25.87
C SER A 255 17.42 -39.81 -24.63
N LEU A 256 17.24 -39.13 -23.48
CA LEU A 256 17.73 -39.57 -22.19
C LEU A 256 16.71 -40.46 -21.47
N SER A 257 17.17 -41.65 -21.10
CA SER A 257 16.51 -42.54 -20.14
C SER A 257 17.13 -42.35 -18.76
N TRP A 258 16.29 -42.05 -17.77
CA TRP A 258 16.67 -41.88 -16.37
C TRP A 258 16.19 -43.08 -15.56
N THR A 259 17.13 -43.88 -15.07
CA THR A 259 16.84 -45.08 -14.29
C THR A 259 17.30 -44.87 -12.85
N ALA A 260 16.36 -44.77 -11.91
CA ALA A 260 16.68 -44.61 -10.48
C ALA A 260 16.58 -45.97 -9.76
N SER A 261 17.56 -46.29 -8.91
CA SER A 261 17.54 -47.55 -8.15
C SER A 261 16.64 -47.47 -6.93
N THR A 262 15.75 -48.45 -6.78
CA THR A 262 14.83 -48.57 -5.64
C THR A 262 15.46 -49.31 -4.46
N GLN A 263 16.58 -50.03 -4.66
CA GLN A 263 17.20 -50.89 -3.65
C GLN A 263 18.65 -50.49 -3.32
N SER A 264 19.39 -49.94 -4.29
CA SER A 264 20.79 -49.53 -4.10
C SER A 264 20.86 -48.03 -3.85
N PHE A 265 21.37 -47.64 -2.68
CA PHE A 265 21.51 -46.25 -2.26
C PHE A 265 22.97 -45.94 -1.95
N CYS A 266 23.43 -44.75 -2.32
CA CYS A 266 24.76 -44.22 -2.01
C CYS A 266 24.88 -43.63 -0.60
N GLY A 267 23.80 -43.68 0.20
CA GLY A 267 23.74 -43.12 1.55
C GLY A 267 22.28 -42.86 2.00
N PRO A 268 22.06 -42.37 3.23
CA PRO A 268 20.72 -42.19 3.79
C PRO A 268 19.87 -41.15 3.01
N ARG A 269 20.50 -40.12 2.46
CA ARG A 269 19.86 -39.03 1.69
C ARG A 269 20.30 -39.01 0.23
N CYS A 270 20.66 -40.18 -0.30
CA CYS A 270 21.30 -40.31 -1.60
C CYS A 270 20.68 -41.45 -2.41
N THR A 271 20.49 -41.23 -3.71
CA THR A 271 19.94 -42.23 -4.64
C THR A 271 20.86 -42.41 -5.83
N ASN A 272 21.09 -43.67 -6.21
CA ASN A 272 21.88 -44.03 -7.40
C ASN A 272 21.01 -43.95 -8.65
N LEU A 273 21.52 -43.31 -9.70
CA LEU A 273 20.88 -43.22 -11.00
C LEU A 273 21.80 -43.72 -12.10
N THR A 274 21.21 -44.42 -13.06
CA THR A 274 21.82 -44.75 -14.34
C THR A 274 21.14 -43.91 -15.41
N VAL A 275 21.91 -43.10 -16.12
CA VAL A 275 21.41 -42.25 -17.20
C VAL A 275 21.99 -42.74 -18.50
N TYR A 276 21.14 -42.97 -19.49
CA TYR A 276 21.55 -43.46 -20.80
C TYR A 276 21.03 -42.57 -21.91
N GLN A 277 21.95 -42.10 -22.75
CA GLN A 277 21.64 -41.42 -24.00
C GLN A 277 21.81 -42.41 -25.15
N ASP A 278 20.72 -42.72 -25.85
CA ASP A 278 20.78 -43.61 -27.02
C ASP A 278 21.29 -42.87 -28.25
N ASP A 279 21.97 -43.60 -29.13
CA ASP A 279 22.42 -43.07 -30.41
C ASP A 279 21.25 -42.81 -31.37
N ASP A 280 21.45 -41.85 -32.29
CA ASP A 280 20.55 -41.49 -33.38
C ASP A 280 21.36 -41.24 -34.66
N ARG A 281 20.68 -41.18 -35.81
CA ARG A 281 21.31 -41.03 -37.13
C ARG A 281 21.83 -39.62 -37.41
N ASP A 282 21.31 -38.63 -36.71
CA ASP A 282 21.55 -37.22 -37.03
C ASP A 282 22.55 -36.58 -36.03
N GLU A 283 22.10 -36.25 -34.82
CA GLU A 283 22.86 -35.38 -33.90
C GLU A 283 23.64 -36.16 -32.83
N ILE A 284 23.08 -37.26 -32.31
CA ILE A 284 23.69 -38.08 -31.26
C ILE A 284 24.30 -39.33 -31.89
N THR A 285 25.48 -39.19 -32.49
CA THR A 285 26.12 -40.29 -33.24
C THR A 285 26.76 -41.38 -32.37
N LYS A 286 26.92 -41.15 -31.06
CA LYS A 286 27.50 -42.11 -30.11
C LYS A 286 26.67 -42.20 -28.84
N PRO A 287 26.36 -43.40 -28.35
CA PRO A 287 25.62 -43.56 -27.10
C PRO A 287 26.52 -43.20 -25.91
N SER A 288 25.93 -42.64 -24.86
CA SER A 288 26.62 -42.24 -23.63
C SER A 288 25.91 -42.83 -22.43
N LEU A 289 26.68 -43.38 -21.47
CA LEU A 289 26.15 -43.96 -20.25
C LEU A 289 26.78 -43.27 -19.04
N PHE A 290 25.96 -42.92 -18.06
CA PHE A 290 26.40 -42.24 -16.85
C PHE A 290 25.90 -42.97 -15.61
N PHE A 291 26.78 -43.15 -14.63
CA PHE A 291 26.42 -43.55 -13.28
C PHE A 291 26.51 -42.35 -12.37
N CYS A 292 25.40 -42.00 -11.74
CA CYS A 292 25.23 -40.79 -10.99
C CYS A 292 24.77 -41.06 -9.57
N ASN A 293 25.31 -40.30 -8.62
CA ASN A 293 24.85 -40.26 -7.24
C ASN A 293 24.21 -38.89 -7.01
N SER A 294 22.89 -38.87 -6.77
CA SER A 294 22.18 -37.64 -6.39
C SER A 294 22.06 -37.58 -4.88
N THR A 295 22.43 -36.44 -4.28
CA THR A 295 22.41 -36.22 -2.83
C THR A 295 21.60 -34.98 -2.49
N LEU A 296 20.80 -35.09 -1.43
CA LEU A 296 20.11 -33.95 -0.84
C LEU A 296 20.65 -33.69 0.58
N SER A 297 21.13 -32.47 0.82
CA SER A 297 21.74 -32.10 2.09
C SER A 297 20.73 -32.11 3.25
N VAL A 298 21.25 -32.06 4.47
CA VAL A 298 20.44 -31.74 5.65
C VAL A 298 20.03 -30.27 5.56
N ILE A 299 18.84 -29.96 6.07
CA ILE A 299 18.33 -28.58 6.14
C ILE A 299 19.12 -27.82 7.21
N GLN A 300 19.70 -26.68 6.81
CA GLN A 300 20.44 -25.78 7.68
C GLN A 300 19.57 -24.56 7.98
N GLY A 301 19.54 -24.06 9.22
CA GLY A 301 18.78 -22.86 9.59
C GLY A 301 19.08 -22.35 10.99
N GLU A 302 18.72 -21.10 11.29
CA GLU A 302 18.93 -20.52 12.61
C GLU A 302 17.84 -20.95 13.60
N SER A 303 18.24 -21.33 14.81
CA SER A 303 17.33 -21.82 15.85
C SER A 303 16.43 -20.73 16.48
N LYS A 304 16.59 -19.46 16.11
CA LYS A 304 15.84 -18.34 16.71
C LYS A 304 14.44 -18.16 16.13
N GLU A 305 14.20 -18.66 14.92
CA GLU A 305 12.94 -18.54 14.20
C GLU A 305 11.83 -19.43 14.77
N PHE A 306 12.23 -20.51 15.45
CA PHE A 306 11.33 -21.51 16.00
C PHE A 306 11.67 -21.81 17.46
N VAL A 307 10.65 -21.85 18.31
CA VAL A 307 10.79 -22.07 19.76
C VAL A 307 9.95 -23.25 20.22
N ASN A 308 10.40 -23.94 21.27
CA ASN A 308 9.67 -25.04 21.92
C ASN A 308 9.20 -26.17 20.97
N LEU A 309 10.02 -26.50 19.95
CA LEU A 309 9.68 -27.54 18.98
C LEU A 309 9.68 -28.94 19.62
N SER A 310 8.58 -29.67 19.46
CA SER A 310 8.52 -31.10 19.82
C SER A 310 9.37 -31.95 18.85
N PRO A 311 9.70 -33.21 19.20
CA PRO A 311 10.43 -34.10 18.29
C PRO A 311 9.74 -34.28 16.94
N ARG A 312 8.40 -34.35 16.93
CA ARG A 312 7.58 -34.46 15.72
C ARG A 312 7.64 -33.19 14.87
N ASP A 313 7.64 -32.02 15.51
CA ASP A 313 7.77 -30.73 14.82
C ASP A 313 9.14 -30.62 14.14
N LYS A 314 10.20 -31.07 14.81
CA LYS A 314 11.55 -31.10 14.22
C LYS A 314 11.63 -32.02 13.01
N GLU A 315 11.00 -33.18 13.07
CA GLU A 315 10.97 -34.13 11.96
C GLU A 315 10.22 -33.55 10.75
N ALA A 316 9.06 -32.91 10.97
CA ALA A 316 8.33 -32.22 9.91
C ALA A 316 9.09 -31.03 9.31
N LEU A 317 9.84 -30.29 10.13
CA LEU A 317 10.53 -29.06 9.74
C LEU A 317 11.87 -29.30 9.01
N TYR A 318 12.66 -30.28 9.47
CA TYR A 318 14.00 -30.59 8.93
C TYR A 318 14.01 -31.81 7.98
N GLY A 319 12.90 -32.54 7.94
CA GLY A 319 12.65 -33.65 7.03
C GLY A 319 13.32 -34.96 7.40
N SER A 320 12.74 -36.04 6.90
CA SER A 320 13.27 -37.40 7.08
C SER A 320 14.29 -37.75 5.99
N ASP A 321 15.18 -38.71 6.29
CA ASP A 321 16.10 -39.23 5.27
C ASP A 321 15.37 -39.94 4.13
N GLY A 322 14.22 -40.57 4.43
CA GLY A 322 13.33 -41.15 3.44
C GLY A 322 12.81 -40.13 2.44
N PHE A 323 12.32 -38.98 2.93
CA PHE A 323 11.87 -37.86 2.08
C PHE A 323 13.01 -37.37 1.18
N ALA A 324 14.20 -37.17 1.75
CA ALA A 324 15.37 -36.68 1.03
C ALA A 324 15.85 -37.64 -0.07
N ARG A 325 15.84 -38.94 0.22
CA ARG A 325 16.19 -40.00 -0.75
C ARG A 325 15.21 -40.03 -1.92
N LEU A 326 13.91 -39.90 -1.66
CA LEU A 326 12.91 -39.83 -2.71
C LEU A 326 13.08 -38.59 -3.59
N ALA A 327 13.41 -37.43 -3.00
CA ALA A 327 13.76 -36.23 -3.76
C ALA A 327 14.96 -36.46 -4.69
N ALA A 328 16.01 -37.12 -4.18
CA ALA A 328 17.26 -37.37 -4.92
C ALA A 328 17.04 -38.21 -6.19
N GLY A 329 16.09 -39.15 -6.17
CA GLY A 329 15.74 -39.98 -7.33
C GLY A 329 14.56 -39.50 -8.16
N ALA A 330 13.97 -38.33 -7.83
CA ALA A 330 12.68 -37.88 -8.35
C ALA A 330 12.56 -37.93 -9.88
N ILE A 331 13.63 -37.64 -10.61
CA ILE A 331 13.63 -37.60 -12.08
C ILE A 331 13.37 -38.96 -12.75
N GLY A 332 13.64 -40.06 -12.04
CA GLY A 332 13.52 -41.43 -12.57
C GLY A 332 12.32 -42.22 -12.04
N TRP A 333 11.54 -41.65 -11.12
CA TRP A 333 10.40 -42.33 -10.50
C TRP A 333 9.18 -42.36 -11.42
N THR A 334 8.50 -43.51 -11.44
CA THR A 334 7.27 -43.77 -12.20
C THR A 334 6.07 -44.11 -11.32
N GLY A 335 6.29 -44.35 -10.01
CA GLY A 335 5.24 -44.82 -9.10
C GLY A 335 4.77 -46.26 -9.33
N ALA A 336 5.23 -46.92 -10.39
CA ALA A 336 4.80 -48.27 -10.75
C ALA A 336 5.99 -49.15 -11.16
N ASN A 337 5.89 -50.45 -10.85
CA ASN A 337 6.80 -51.46 -11.39
C ASN A 337 6.48 -51.71 -12.87
N LYS A 338 7.42 -51.41 -13.77
CA LYS A 338 7.29 -51.72 -15.20
C LYS A 338 8.19 -52.90 -15.55
N GLY A 339 7.58 -54.00 -16.03
CA GLY A 339 8.31 -55.08 -16.69
C GLY A 339 9.12 -56.02 -15.79
N GLY A 340 8.76 -56.15 -14.50
CA GLY A 340 9.41 -57.09 -13.57
C GLY A 340 10.72 -56.57 -12.94
N TRP A 341 11.10 -55.33 -13.21
CA TRP A 341 12.28 -54.67 -12.67
C TRP A 341 11.95 -54.04 -11.31
N GLY A 342 12.09 -54.81 -10.23
CA GLY A 342 11.76 -54.33 -8.88
C GLY A 342 12.85 -53.61 -8.11
N ASP A 343 14.05 -53.58 -8.67
CA ASP A 343 15.25 -52.95 -8.14
C ASP A 343 15.51 -51.55 -8.71
N ARG A 344 14.70 -51.11 -9.69
CA ARG A 344 14.84 -49.83 -10.39
C ARG A 344 13.52 -49.36 -11.02
N GLN A 345 13.35 -48.05 -11.13
CA GLN A 345 12.31 -47.42 -11.96
C GLN A 345 12.96 -46.63 -13.09
N THR A 346 12.26 -46.46 -14.21
CA THR A 346 12.83 -45.76 -15.37
C THR A 346 11.82 -44.85 -16.04
N GLN A 347 12.23 -43.59 -16.20
CA GLN A 347 11.52 -42.55 -16.93
C GLN A 347 12.30 -42.21 -18.21
N ALA A 348 11.61 -42.07 -19.33
CA ALA A 348 12.20 -41.54 -20.56
C ALA A 348 11.42 -40.31 -21.00
N TYR A 349 12.09 -39.16 -21.05
CA TYR A 349 11.49 -37.89 -21.45
C TYR A 349 11.50 -37.74 -22.97
N MET A 350 10.64 -36.87 -23.48
CA MET A 350 10.61 -36.58 -24.92
C MET A 350 11.88 -35.83 -25.34
N ARG A 351 12.37 -36.15 -26.54
CA ARG A 351 13.52 -35.49 -27.15
C ARG A 351 13.28 -33.98 -27.29
N GLY A 352 14.29 -33.17 -26.96
CA GLY A 352 14.23 -31.70 -27.03
C GLY A 352 13.58 -31.04 -25.81
N THR A 353 13.20 -31.80 -24.79
CA THR A 353 12.77 -31.23 -23.51
C THR A 353 13.96 -30.85 -22.64
N THR A 354 13.75 -30.00 -21.63
CA THR A 354 14.79 -29.63 -20.65
C THR A 354 15.44 -30.86 -20.00
N TRP A 355 14.69 -31.94 -19.78
CA TRP A 355 15.14 -33.17 -19.13
C TRP A 355 15.69 -34.22 -20.10
N SER A 356 15.65 -33.95 -21.40
CA SER A 356 16.24 -34.77 -22.47
C SER A 356 16.64 -33.87 -23.64
N PRO A 357 17.67 -33.02 -23.46
CA PRO A 357 18.11 -32.11 -24.51
C PRO A 357 18.59 -32.91 -25.74
N TYR A 358 18.34 -32.37 -26.92
CA TYR A 358 18.72 -33.01 -28.18
C TYR A 358 20.12 -32.56 -28.61
N GLU A 359 21.09 -32.84 -27.76
CA GLU A 359 22.50 -32.60 -28.01
C GLU A 359 23.34 -33.64 -27.26
N LYS A 360 24.60 -33.81 -27.62
CA LYS A 360 25.50 -34.71 -26.89
C LYS A 360 25.76 -34.14 -25.49
N VAL A 361 25.30 -34.85 -24.46
CA VAL A 361 25.50 -34.44 -23.06
C VAL A 361 26.80 -35.01 -22.50
N ASN A 362 27.39 -34.32 -21.53
CA ASN A 362 28.53 -34.79 -20.74
C ASN A 362 28.10 -35.01 -19.27
N ALA A 363 29.01 -35.51 -18.44
CA ALA A 363 28.74 -35.74 -17.02
C ALA A 363 28.26 -34.47 -16.29
N ALA A 364 28.89 -33.31 -16.53
CA ALA A 364 28.53 -32.04 -15.89
C ALA A 364 27.10 -31.58 -16.25
N THR A 365 26.66 -31.77 -17.50
CA THR A 365 25.29 -31.46 -17.91
C THR A 365 24.28 -32.37 -17.19
N ILE A 366 24.59 -33.67 -17.06
CA ILE A 366 23.73 -34.60 -16.32
C ILE A 366 23.68 -34.25 -14.83
N GLU A 367 24.82 -33.88 -14.22
CA GLU A 367 24.89 -33.42 -12.83
C GLU A 367 24.04 -32.16 -12.60
N ASP A 368 24.08 -31.20 -13.54
CA ASP A 368 23.29 -29.97 -13.48
C ASP A 368 21.79 -30.28 -13.58
N LEU A 369 21.37 -31.06 -14.58
CA LEU A 369 19.97 -31.45 -14.77
C LEU A 369 19.42 -32.23 -13.57
N LEU A 370 20.20 -33.18 -13.05
CA LEU A 370 19.81 -34.01 -11.91
C LEU A 370 19.69 -33.18 -10.64
N SER A 371 20.68 -32.33 -10.35
CA SER A 371 20.65 -31.43 -9.18
C SER A 371 19.49 -30.44 -9.26
N ARG A 372 19.23 -29.89 -10.46
CA ARG A 372 18.10 -28.99 -10.73
C ARG A 372 16.75 -29.66 -10.49
N PHE A 373 16.56 -30.89 -10.99
CA PHE A 373 15.31 -31.61 -10.81
C PHE A 373 15.07 -31.97 -9.34
N THR A 374 16.11 -32.44 -8.65
CA THR A 374 16.03 -32.80 -7.23
C THR A 374 15.68 -31.61 -6.35
N ILE A 375 16.36 -30.46 -6.50
CA ILE A 375 16.02 -29.27 -5.71
C ILE A 375 14.64 -28.72 -6.08
N GLY A 376 14.28 -28.79 -7.37
CA GLY A 376 13.02 -28.29 -7.89
C GLY A 376 11.84 -29.08 -7.33
N ALA A 377 11.98 -30.40 -7.21
CA ALA A 377 10.97 -31.24 -6.54
C ALA A 377 10.72 -30.78 -5.09
N VAL A 378 11.77 -30.44 -4.35
CA VAL A 378 11.65 -29.92 -2.97
C VAL A 378 11.01 -28.53 -2.95
N ALA A 379 11.41 -27.64 -3.86
CA ALA A 379 10.85 -26.29 -3.97
C ALA A 379 9.35 -26.31 -4.28
N ALA A 380 8.93 -27.13 -5.26
CA ALA A 380 7.52 -27.31 -5.61
C ALA A 380 6.73 -28.03 -4.52
N PHE A 381 7.37 -28.91 -3.75
CA PHE A 381 6.74 -29.50 -2.57
C PHE A 381 6.54 -28.47 -1.45
N ASP A 382 7.47 -27.53 -1.25
CA ASP A 382 7.26 -26.45 -0.29
C ASP A 382 6.17 -25.46 -0.74
N ASP A 383 5.92 -25.33 -2.05
CA ASP A 383 4.88 -24.46 -2.58
C ASP A 383 3.47 -25.11 -2.61
N HIS A 384 3.37 -26.38 -2.98
CA HIS A 384 2.08 -27.07 -3.17
C HIS A 384 1.99 -28.48 -2.57
N GLY A 385 2.91 -28.85 -1.67
CA GLY A 385 2.93 -30.15 -1.00
C GLY A 385 2.13 -30.19 0.30
N LEU A 386 2.42 -31.21 1.11
CA LEU A 386 1.75 -31.43 2.39
C LEU A 386 2.11 -30.33 3.40
N ARG A 387 1.14 -29.93 4.22
CA ARG A 387 1.28 -28.85 5.18
C ARG A 387 1.32 -29.35 6.63
N TYR A 388 2.10 -28.68 7.46
CA TYR A 388 2.21 -28.92 8.89
C TYR A 388 2.12 -27.60 9.64
N ASN A 389 1.28 -27.55 10.69
CA ASN A 389 1.06 -26.35 11.47
C ASN A 389 1.86 -26.41 12.76
N LEU A 390 2.80 -25.49 12.91
CA LEU A 390 3.54 -25.25 14.12
C LEU A 390 2.76 -24.27 14.99
N THR A 391 2.53 -24.63 16.25
CA THR A 391 1.81 -23.78 17.19
C THR A 391 2.77 -22.86 17.93
N ALA A 392 2.28 -21.67 18.29
CA ALA A 392 2.96 -20.76 19.22
C ALA A 392 4.42 -20.41 18.83
N GLN A 393 4.62 -19.96 17.59
CA GLN A 393 5.91 -19.58 17.03
C GLN A 393 6.02 -18.05 16.85
N PRO A 394 7.20 -17.44 17.01
CA PRO A 394 7.39 -15.99 16.85
C PRO A 394 7.44 -15.53 15.39
N SER A 395 7.44 -16.47 14.44
CA SER A 395 7.74 -16.26 13.02
C SER A 395 6.50 -16.32 12.13
N ARG A 396 5.30 -16.00 12.64
CA ARG A 396 4.07 -15.95 11.83
C ARG A 396 4.07 -14.72 10.95
N PRO A 397 4.12 -14.86 9.61
CA PRO A 397 4.06 -13.73 8.71
C PRO A 397 2.62 -13.21 8.65
N VAL A 398 2.41 -11.94 8.95
CA VAL A 398 1.14 -11.24 8.78
C VAL A 398 1.38 -10.07 7.84
N GLN A 399 0.35 -9.70 7.07
CA GLN A 399 0.44 -8.54 6.17
C GLN A 399 0.78 -7.28 6.97
N GLY A 400 1.92 -6.66 6.66
CA GLY A 400 2.31 -5.38 7.24
C GLY A 400 1.48 -4.23 6.66
N SER A 401 1.59 -3.04 7.23
CA SER A 401 1.09 -1.81 6.62
C SER A 401 2.25 -0.90 6.24
N THR A 402 2.26 -0.44 5.01
CA THR A 402 3.22 0.54 4.51
C THR A 402 2.52 1.85 4.26
N VAL A 403 3.24 2.92 4.58
CA VAL A 403 2.78 4.28 4.34
C VAL A 403 3.45 4.76 3.08
N GLU A 404 2.67 4.90 2.01
CA GLU A 404 3.13 5.52 0.78
C GLU A 404 2.76 6.99 0.78
N VAL A 405 3.78 7.86 0.80
CA VAL A 405 3.58 9.31 0.88
C VAL A 405 3.83 9.95 -0.47
N GLY A 406 2.78 10.55 -1.04
CA GLY A 406 2.90 11.42 -2.21
C GLY A 406 3.49 12.79 -1.83
N TRP A 407 4.77 12.85 -1.46
CA TRP A 407 5.44 14.05 -0.94
C TRP A 407 5.20 15.32 -1.78
N PRO A 408 5.27 15.29 -3.13
CA PRO A 408 5.01 16.50 -3.93
C PRO A 408 3.61 17.07 -3.72
N TRP A 409 2.60 16.21 -3.62
CA TRP A 409 1.21 16.62 -3.41
C TRP A 409 0.99 17.13 -1.99
N VAL A 410 1.54 16.44 -0.99
CA VAL A 410 1.46 16.85 0.41
C VAL A 410 2.13 18.22 0.61
N LEU A 411 3.34 18.41 0.09
CA LEU A 411 4.05 19.69 0.15
C LEU A 411 3.34 20.78 -0.64
N GLY A 412 2.77 20.46 -1.80
CA GLY A 412 1.99 21.40 -2.60
C GLY A 412 0.74 21.88 -1.87
N LEU A 413 0.00 20.98 -1.22
CA LEU A 413 -1.20 21.32 -0.44
C LEU A 413 -0.85 22.12 0.81
N LEU A 414 0.19 21.72 1.55
CA LEU A 414 0.70 22.48 2.70
C LEU A 414 1.17 23.88 2.28
N GLY A 415 1.95 23.98 1.20
CA GLY A 415 2.37 25.26 0.63
C GLY A 415 1.19 26.14 0.22
N ALA A 416 0.18 25.58 -0.45
CA ALA A 416 -1.02 26.31 -0.86
C ALA A 416 -1.80 26.86 0.34
N THR A 417 -1.95 26.07 1.41
CA THR A 417 -2.61 26.54 2.64
C THR A 417 -1.85 27.69 3.30
N CYS A 418 -0.52 27.60 3.43
CA CYS A 418 0.30 28.70 3.94
C CYS A 418 0.21 29.96 3.06
N LEU A 419 0.25 29.81 1.73
CA LEU A 419 0.13 30.92 0.79
C LEU A 419 -1.23 31.61 0.89
N LEU A 420 -2.32 30.85 1.06
CA LEU A 420 -3.66 31.40 1.27
C LEU A 420 -3.76 32.21 2.58
N GLN A 421 -3.17 31.72 3.68
CA GLN A 421 -3.12 32.48 4.94
C GLN A 421 -2.30 33.75 4.79
N LEU A 422 -1.13 33.66 4.16
CA LEU A 422 -0.25 34.80 3.94
C LEU A 422 -0.95 35.86 3.07
N ALA A 423 -1.60 35.46 1.99
CA ALA A 423 -2.38 36.36 1.15
C ALA A 423 -3.52 37.03 1.92
N ALA A 424 -4.27 36.27 2.74
CA ALA A 424 -5.32 36.82 3.59
C ALA A 424 -4.78 37.82 4.61
N LEU A 425 -3.62 37.53 5.22
CA LEU A 425 -2.95 38.43 6.16
C LEU A 425 -2.48 39.72 5.48
N ILE A 426 -1.87 39.64 4.29
CA ILE A 426 -1.44 40.80 3.51
C ILE A 426 -2.65 41.68 3.15
N CYS A 427 -3.76 41.05 2.74
CA CYS A 427 -5.01 41.76 2.48
C CYS A 427 -5.52 42.48 3.74
N LEU A 428 -5.51 41.79 4.88
CA LEU A 428 -5.92 42.36 6.15
C LEU A 428 -5.07 43.57 6.51
N ILE A 429 -3.74 43.48 6.49
CA ILE A 429 -2.85 44.59 6.85
C ILE A 429 -3.09 45.79 5.93
N SER A 430 -3.31 45.54 4.64
CA SER A 430 -3.58 46.59 3.65
C SER A 430 -4.89 47.35 3.89
N PHE A 431 -5.89 46.71 4.50
CA PHE A 431 -7.20 47.32 4.81
C PHE A 431 -7.31 47.81 6.26
N ALA A 432 -6.72 47.09 7.21
CA ALA A 432 -6.78 47.39 8.64
C ALA A 432 -6.16 48.76 8.97
N ASN A 433 -5.05 49.11 8.31
CA ASN A 433 -4.39 50.42 8.49
C ASN A 433 -5.25 51.63 8.11
N LYS A 434 -6.40 51.41 7.46
CA LYS A 434 -7.30 52.49 6.99
C LYS A 434 -8.53 52.70 7.88
N SER A 435 -8.66 51.98 9.00
CA SER A 435 -9.82 52.10 9.89
C SER A 435 -9.40 51.99 11.36
N ILE A 436 -10.03 52.78 12.22
CA ILE A 436 -9.88 52.61 13.67
C ILE A 436 -10.56 51.30 14.07
N ILE A 437 -9.79 50.40 14.67
CA ILE A 437 -10.28 49.15 15.23
C ILE A 437 -10.70 49.43 16.67
N ARG A 438 -11.93 49.07 16.99
CA ARG A 438 -12.49 49.22 18.34
C ARG A 438 -12.59 47.85 19.00
N ASP A 439 -12.39 47.82 20.33
CA ASP A 439 -12.44 46.59 21.11
C ASP A 439 -13.79 45.89 21.01
N ASP A 440 -13.74 44.56 21.01
CA ASP A 440 -14.90 43.66 20.89
C ASP A 440 -15.68 43.49 22.20
N SER A 441 -15.41 44.34 23.21
CA SER A 441 -16.12 44.27 24.48
C SER A 441 -17.59 44.67 24.31
N ALA A 442 -18.50 43.98 25.02
CA ALA A 442 -19.93 44.28 24.95
C ALA A 442 -20.23 45.73 25.35
N PHE A 443 -19.48 46.29 26.30
CA PHE A 443 -19.58 47.69 26.71
C PHE A 443 -19.15 48.66 25.60
N SER A 444 -18.04 48.35 24.93
CA SER A 444 -17.60 49.10 23.76
C SER A 444 -18.67 49.05 22.67
N MET A 445 -19.21 47.89 22.31
CA MET A 445 -20.26 47.82 21.28
C MET A 445 -21.54 48.57 21.69
N ALA A 446 -21.94 48.48 22.96
CA ALA A 446 -23.11 49.20 23.49
C ALA A 446 -22.94 50.71 23.41
N MET A 447 -21.76 51.23 23.76
CA MET A 447 -21.46 52.65 23.67
C MET A 447 -21.46 53.13 22.20
N LEU A 448 -20.99 52.30 21.26
CA LEU A 448 -21.03 52.61 19.83
C LEU A 448 -22.47 52.72 19.30
N LEU A 449 -23.36 51.88 19.79
CA LEU A 449 -24.77 51.83 19.39
C LEU A 449 -25.66 52.81 20.17
N SER A 450 -25.14 53.51 21.17
CA SER A 450 -25.86 54.51 21.97
C SER A 450 -26.61 55.57 21.13
N PRO A 451 -26.05 56.11 20.02
CA PRO A 451 -26.77 57.04 19.14
C PRO A 451 -28.01 56.43 18.44
N VAL A 452 -28.02 55.11 18.25
CA VAL A 452 -29.16 54.38 17.69
C VAL A 452 -30.22 54.18 18.77
N VAL A 453 -29.81 53.73 19.95
CA VAL A 453 -30.71 53.48 21.09
C VAL A 453 -31.39 54.78 21.56
N SER A 454 -30.64 55.87 21.65
CA SER A 454 -31.17 57.19 22.04
C SER A 454 -32.26 57.71 21.10
N LYS A 455 -32.26 57.34 19.81
CA LYS A 455 -33.33 57.69 18.87
C LYS A 455 -34.62 56.90 19.03
N ILE A 456 -34.54 55.68 19.53
CA ILE A 456 -35.72 54.87 19.85
C ILE A 456 -36.35 55.39 21.13
N GLY A 457 -35.51 55.73 22.11
CA GLY A 457 -35.93 56.19 23.44
C GLY A 457 -36.30 55.04 24.37
N LYS A 458 -36.97 55.35 25.48
CA LYS A 458 -37.37 54.35 26.51
C LYS A 458 -38.28 53.24 25.98
N GLU A 459 -39.00 53.51 24.88
CA GLU A 459 -39.87 52.54 24.19
C GLU A 459 -39.09 51.32 23.65
N GLY A 460 -37.78 51.47 23.39
CA GLY A 460 -36.95 50.43 22.79
C GLY A 460 -36.43 49.35 23.75
N MET A 461 -36.57 49.52 25.07
CA MET A 461 -35.91 48.64 26.05
C MET A 461 -36.44 47.20 26.07
N ASN A 462 -37.69 46.97 25.63
CA ASN A 462 -38.32 45.64 25.55
C ASN A 462 -38.40 45.09 24.11
N MET A 463 -37.83 45.79 23.12
CA MET A 463 -37.94 45.40 21.72
C MET A 463 -36.87 44.36 21.36
N THR A 464 -37.23 43.37 20.54
CA THR A 464 -36.23 42.45 19.97
C THR A 464 -35.39 43.16 18.91
N GLY A 465 -34.24 42.58 18.54
CA GLY A 465 -33.38 43.14 17.48
C GLY A 465 -34.11 43.35 16.15
N ASP A 466 -35.08 42.48 15.82
CA ASP A 466 -35.87 42.60 14.59
C ASP A 466 -36.97 43.68 14.72
N ASP A 467 -37.53 43.87 15.91
CA ASP A 467 -38.47 44.98 16.20
C ASP A 467 -37.75 46.33 16.13
N ILE A 468 -36.52 46.41 16.65
CA ILE A 468 -35.68 47.60 16.59
C ILE A 468 -35.37 47.99 15.14
N LYS A 469 -35.03 47.02 14.28
CA LYS A 469 -34.76 47.24 12.85
C LYS A 469 -35.99 47.76 12.11
N ASN A 470 -37.19 47.31 12.49
CA ASN A 470 -38.44 47.68 11.85
C ASN A 470 -39.12 48.93 12.45
N HIS A 471 -38.57 49.47 13.53
CA HIS A 471 -39.13 50.61 14.24
C HIS A 471 -39.27 51.85 13.32
N PRO A 472 -40.41 52.57 13.31
CA PRO A 472 -40.67 53.66 12.36
C PRO A 472 -39.64 54.80 12.40
N LYS A 473 -39.01 55.06 13.55
CA LYS A 473 -37.95 56.09 13.70
C LYS A 473 -36.61 55.71 13.03
N LEU A 474 -36.39 54.42 12.80
CA LEU A 474 -35.14 53.85 12.28
C LEU A 474 -35.29 53.20 10.91
N ARG A 475 -36.49 52.76 10.55
CA ARG A 475 -36.82 52.14 9.28
C ARG A 475 -36.40 53.08 8.14
N TRP A 476 -35.65 52.55 7.17
CA TRP A 476 -35.11 53.27 6.01
C TRP A 476 -34.00 54.29 6.28
N LYS A 477 -33.57 54.49 7.54
CA LYS A 477 -32.42 55.33 7.83
C LYS A 477 -31.12 54.55 7.63
N GLN A 478 -30.15 55.21 6.99
CA GLN A 478 -28.81 54.66 6.81
C GLN A 478 -27.86 55.26 7.83
N ILE A 479 -26.95 54.41 8.31
CA ILE A 479 -25.95 54.72 9.33
C ILE A 479 -24.55 54.40 8.81
N LYS A 480 -23.55 55.18 9.23
CA LYS A 480 -22.15 54.98 8.90
C LYS A 480 -21.33 55.02 10.19
N TYR A 481 -20.31 54.19 10.27
CA TYR A 481 -19.29 54.29 11.32
C TYR A 481 -18.31 55.40 10.95
N ASP A 482 -18.22 56.44 11.77
CA ASP A 482 -17.40 57.62 11.47
C ASP A 482 -16.69 58.17 12.72
N TYR A 483 -15.76 59.08 12.48
CA TYR A 483 -14.97 59.71 13.52
C TYR A 483 -15.12 61.22 13.50
N THR A 484 -15.31 61.77 14.69
CA THR A 484 -15.43 63.20 14.93
C THR A 484 -14.26 63.62 15.82
N LYS A 485 -13.37 64.47 15.29
CA LYS A 485 -12.36 65.17 16.10
C LYS A 485 -13.09 66.06 17.10
N GLY A 486 -12.75 65.96 18.38
CA GLY A 486 -13.31 66.85 19.38
C GLY A 486 -12.82 68.29 19.16
N GLU A 487 -13.74 69.23 19.01
CA GLU A 487 -13.40 70.66 19.01
C GLU A 487 -13.15 71.12 20.45
N ASN A 488 -12.21 72.07 20.62
CA ASN A 488 -11.93 72.75 21.91
C ASN A 488 -11.50 71.82 23.06
N GLY A 489 -10.67 70.81 22.79
CA GLY A 489 -10.12 69.91 23.82
C GLY A 489 -11.08 68.81 24.28
N ALA A 490 -12.24 68.66 23.63
CA ALA A 490 -13.08 67.48 23.80
C ALA A 490 -12.35 66.22 23.30
N PRO A 491 -12.56 65.05 23.93
CA PRO A 491 -11.96 63.80 23.47
C PRO A 491 -12.48 63.45 22.08
N ASN A 492 -11.61 62.83 21.29
CA ASN A 492 -11.98 62.31 19.98
C ASN A 492 -13.05 61.22 20.14
N GLN A 493 -14.09 61.27 19.30
CA GLN A 493 -15.24 60.38 19.43
C GLN A 493 -15.43 59.55 18.15
N VAL A 494 -15.71 58.26 18.34
CA VAL A 494 -15.99 57.29 17.28
C VAL A 494 -17.41 56.78 17.45
N ASP A 495 -18.29 57.19 16.56
CA ASP A 495 -19.74 57.08 16.70
C ASP A 495 -20.42 56.66 15.40
N VAL A 496 -21.70 56.29 15.53
CA VAL A 496 -22.56 55.95 14.38
C VAL A 496 -23.33 57.20 13.93
N VAL A 497 -23.04 57.67 12.72
CA VAL A 497 -23.65 58.87 12.13
C VAL A 497 -24.78 58.49 11.18
N PHE A 498 -25.91 59.19 11.27
CA PHE A 498 -27.04 59.00 10.37
C PHE A 498 -26.91 59.87 9.11
N LEU A 499 -27.34 59.32 7.97
CA LEU A 499 -27.40 60.05 6.71
C LEU A 499 -28.22 61.35 6.87
N GLY A 500 -27.60 62.50 6.54
CA GLY A 500 -28.23 63.83 6.58
C GLY A 500 -27.93 64.71 7.80
N ARG A 501 -27.08 64.28 8.75
CA ARG A 501 -26.70 65.08 9.95
C ARG A 501 -25.23 65.58 9.93
N GLY A 502 -24.52 65.42 8.82
CA GLY A 502 -23.11 65.81 8.67
C GLY A 502 -22.86 66.44 7.31
N ASP A 503 -21.89 67.36 7.28
CA ASP A 503 -21.52 68.17 6.12
C ASP A 503 -21.27 67.34 4.86
N ARG A 504 -21.61 67.95 3.72
CA ARG A 504 -21.35 67.43 2.38
C ARG A 504 -19.85 67.17 2.21
N ASP A 505 -19.53 65.91 1.93
CA ASP A 505 -18.29 65.45 1.30
C ASP A 505 -16.98 66.10 1.76
N SER A 506 -16.33 65.50 2.77
CA SER A 506 -14.87 65.36 2.67
C SER A 506 -14.46 63.93 3.00
N ARG A 507 -13.93 63.23 1.98
CA ARG A 507 -13.12 62.03 2.17
C ARG A 507 -11.85 62.44 2.89
N ARG A 508 -11.89 62.64 4.20
CA ARG A 508 -10.66 62.70 5.00
C ARG A 508 -10.23 61.26 5.23
N SER A 509 -9.16 60.85 4.55
CA SER A 509 -8.43 59.63 4.92
C SER A 509 -7.99 59.77 6.37
N TRP A 510 -8.27 58.73 7.16
CA TRP A 510 -7.81 58.61 8.55
C TRP A 510 -6.32 58.93 8.65
N GLU A 511 -5.93 59.84 9.53
CA GLU A 511 -4.51 60.05 9.84
C GLU A 511 -3.99 58.78 10.54
N PRO A 512 -2.87 58.18 10.09
CA PRO A 512 -2.29 57.04 10.77
C PRO A 512 -1.78 57.46 12.16
N GLY A 513 -2.23 56.78 13.21
CA GLY A 513 -1.83 57.07 14.59
C GLY A 513 -2.51 56.16 15.61
N PHE A 514 -1.90 55.99 16.78
CA PHE A 514 -2.51 55.34 17.94
C PHE A 514 -3.52 56.32 18.56
N TYR A 515 -4.79 55.97 18.53
CA TYR A 515 -5.86 56.69 19.21
C TYR A 515 -6.23 55.90 20.46
N THR A 516 -5.47 56.13 21.54
CA THR A 516 -5.78 55.62 22.89
C THR A 516 -6.76 56.53 23.59
#